data_AF-A0A4S3IZK7-F1
#
_entry.id   AF-A0A4S3IZK7-F1
#
_cell.length_a   1.000
_cell.length_b   1.000
_cell.length_c   1.000
_cell.angle_alpha   90.00
_cell.angle_beta   90.00
_cell.angle_gamma   90.00
#
_symmetry.space_group_name_H-M   'P 1'
#
loop_
_entity.id
_entity.type
_entity.pdbx_description
1 polymer ?
#
loop_
_entity_poly.entity_id
_entity_poly.type
_entity_poly.pdbx_seq_one_letter_code
_entity_poly.pdbx_strand_id
1 'polypeptide(L)'
;MAYGRSEAILAATAVFLSTSLVTVILRCFVRLRIVKAFGADDYIMVVAMICNLAFGICGMVGSTYGMGKHLAYFAGRSYLFSRAMLCFYLGQIFYVVTAVLARLSIVMTLLRLFVEPLHAWILYGITALSIIAGFLFFFFTIFLCQPVQYLWGRMTMEGKCLDINLLLGIVYMYSVVTVLNLN
;
A
#
# COMPACT_ATOMS: atom_id res chain seq x y z
N MET A 1 -19.11 8.10 -21.25
CA MET A 1 -19.66 7.13 -20.26
C MET A 1 -18.63 6.71 -19.18
N ALA A 2 -17.71 7.59 -18.76
CA ALA A 2 -16.65 7.24 -17.79
C ALA A 2 -16.98 7.60 -16.32
N TYR A 3 -18.17 8.13 -16.05
CA TYR A 3 -18.55 8.60 -14.71
C TYR A 3 -18.94 7.44 -13.77
N GLY A 4 -19.55 6.37 -14.27
CA GLY A 4 -20.00 5.25 -13.42
C GLY A 4 -18.88 4.38 -12.83
N ARG A 5 -17.72 4.28 -13.49
CA ARG A 5 -16.61 3.43 -13.01
C ARG A 5 -15.83 4.06 -11.85
N SER A 6 -15.68 5.38 -11.83
CA SER A 6 -15.00 6.09 -10.74
C SER A 6 -15.81 6.05 -9.44
N GLU A 7 -17.14 6.18 -9.53
CA GLU A 7 -18.04 6.09 -8.38
C GLU A 7 -18.03 4.69 -7.74
N ALA A 8 -18.00 3.63 -8.57
CA ALA A 8 -17.90 2.26 -8.07
C ALA A 8 -16.59 1.99 -7.31
N ILE A 9 -15.46 2.52 -7.82
CA ILE A 9 -14.15 2.39 -7.17
C ILE A 9 -14.12 3.17 -5.84
N LEU A 10 -14.71 4.37 -5.80
CA LEU A 10 -14.84 5.16 -4.58
C LEU A 10 -15.68 4.43 -3.53
N ALA A 11 -16.86 3.95 -3.92
CA ALA A 11 -17.75 3.22 -3.04
C ALA A 11 -17.10 1.96 -2.48
N ALA A 12 -16.47 1.15 -3.34
CA ALA A 12 -15.74 -0.05 -2.91
C ALA A 12 -14.61 0.30 -1.93
N THR A 13 -13.80 1.30 -2.26
CA THR A 13 -12.67 1.73 -1.41
C THR A 13 -13.16 2.19 -0.04
N ALA A 14 -14.25 2.96 0.02
CA ALA A 14 -14.84 3.45 1.27
C ALA A 14 -15.40 2.31 2.14
N VAL A 15 -16.06 1.32 1.53
CA VAL A 15 -16.60 0.14 2.25
C VAL A 15 -15.47 -0.71 2.81
N PHE A 16 -14.41 -0.97 2.04
CA PHE A 16 -13.26 -1.73 2.52
C PHE A 16 -12.50 -0.98 3.63
N LEU A 17 -12.33 0.33 3.51
CA LEU A 17 -11.67 1.14 4.55
C LEU A 17 -12.47 1.16 5.84
N SER A 18 -13.78 1.38 5.76
CA SER A 18 -14.65 1.40 6.94
C SER A 18 -14.67 0.04 7.63
N THR A 19 -14.78 -1.05 6.88
CA THR A 19 -14.73 -2.41 7.44
C THR A 19 -13.37 -2.70 8.09
N SER A 20 -12.27 -2.33 7.44
CA SER A 20 -10.92 -2.47 8.00
C SER A 20 -10.75 -1.65 9.28
N LEU A 21 -11.25 -0.41 9.30
CA LEU A 21 -11.21 0.47 10.47
C LEU A 21 -11.98 -0.11 11.66
N VAL A 22 -13.20 -0.60 11.43
CA VAL A 22 -14.00 -1.25 12.48
C VAL A 22 -13.30 -2.48 13.04
N THR A 23 -12.75 -3.35 12.19
CA THR A 23 -12.07 -4.57 12.64
C THR A 23 -10.80 -4.27 13.45
N VAL A 24 -10.02 -3.25 13.07
CA VAL A 24 -8.81 -2.85 13.80
C VAL A 24 -9.17 -2.19 15.14
N ILE A 25 -10.19 -1.33 15.18
CA ILE A 25 -10.66 -0.73 16.44
C ILE A 25 -11.13 -1.82 17.42
N LEU A 26 -11.90 -2.79 16.93
CA LEU A 26 -12.37 -3.90 17.75
C LEU A 26 -11.18 -4.72 18.29
N ARG A 27 -10.19 -5.03 17.45
CA ARG A 27 -8.95 -5.70 17.89
C ARG A 27 -8.21 -4.92 18.95
N CYS A 28 -8.04 -3.61 18.75
CA CYS A 28 -7.38 -2.73 19.70
C CYS A 28 -8.15 -2.69 21.02
N PHE A 29 -9.49 -2.60 20.98
CA PHE A 29 -10.34 -2.61 22.17
C PHE A 29 -10.19 -3.91 22.98
N VAL A 30 -10.22 -5.07 22.32
CA VAL A 30 -10.03 -6.39 22.96
C VAL A 30 -8.65 -6.46 23.62
N ARG A 31 -7.58 -6.07 22.92
CA ARG A 31 -6.21 -6.14 23.45
C ARG A 31 -6.00 -5.18 24.63
N LEU A 32 -6.46 -3.94 24.50
CA LEU A 32 -6.32 -2.89 25.52
C LEU A 32 -7.14 -3.17 26.78
N ARG A 33 -8.39 -3.64 26.64
CA ARG A 33 -9.34 -3.76 27.75
C ARG A 33 -9.44 -5.18 28.32
N ILE A 34 -9.37 -6.21 27.49
CA ILE A 34 -9.55 -7.61 27.91
C ILE A 34 -8.19 -8.24 28.25
N VAL A 35 -7.19 -8.11 27.39
CA VAL A 35 -5.89 -8.76 27.59
C VAL A 35 -5.00 -7.99 28.57
N LYS A 36 -5.17 -6.65 28.69
CA LYS A 36 -4.41 -5.76 29.60
C LYS A 36 -2.88 -5.94 29.52
N ALA A 37 -2.36 -6.46 28.42
CA ALA A 37 -0.94 -6.61 28.17
C ALA A 37 -0.55 -5.64 27.06
N PHE A 38 -0.22 -4.41 27.46
CA PHE A 38 0.27 -3.38 26.54
C PHE A 38 1.64 -3.80 26.02
N GLY A 39 1.72 -4.17 24.74
CA GLY A 39 2.97 -4.54 24.08
C GLY A 39 3.38 -3.50 23.03
N ALA A 40 4.63 -3.57 22.59
CA ALA A 40 5.09 -2.82 21.40
C ALA A 40 4.26 -3.15 20.15
N ASP A 41 3.64 -4.33 20.10
CA ASP A 41 2.73 -4.78 19.04
C ASP A 41 1.53 -3.84 18.84
N ASP A 42 0.92 -3.32 19.92
CA ASP A 42 -0.25 -2.44 19.81
C ASP A 42 0.11 -1.09 19.17
N TYR A 43 1.29 -0.55 19.45
CA TYR A 43 1.78 0.69 18.83
C TYR A 43 1.98 0.52 17.32
N ILE A 44 2.58 -0.59 16.89
CA ILE A 44 2.79 -0.91 15.48
C ILE A 44 1.46 -0.99 14.74
N MET A 45 0.45 -1.60 15.37
CA MET A 45 -0.89 -1.73 14.80
C MET A 45 -1.62 -0.39 14.68
N VAL A 46 -1.50 0.50 15.67
CA VAL A 46 -2.08 1.86 15.60
C VAL A 46 -1.42 2.69 14.49
N VAL A 47 -0.09 2.62 14.37
CA VAL A 47 0.64 3.30 13.28
C VAL A 47 0.22 2.75 11.92
N ALA A 48 0.08 1.44 11.78
CA ALA A 48 -0.42 0.81 10.56
C ALA A 48 -1.80 1.34 10.16
N MET A 49 -2.68 1.51 11.16
CA MET A 49 -4.03 2.01 10.94
C MET A 49 -4.05 3.46 10.44
N ILE A 50 -3.20 4.32 11.00
CA ILE A 50 -3.05 5.71 10.56
C ILE A 50 -2.56 5.77 9.11
N CYS A 51 -1.57 4.95 8.75
CA CYS A 51 -1.09 4.84 7.37
C CYS A 51 -2.18 4.32 6.42
N ASN A 52 -2.98 3.34 6.85
CA ASN A 52 -4.09 2.81 6.06
C ASN A 52 -5.18 3.88 5.80
N LEU A 53 -5.46 4.71 6.82
CA LEU A 53 -6.39 5.83 6.68
C LEU A 53 -5.85 6.86 5.67
N ALA A 54 -4.57 7.21 5.77
CA ALA A 54 -3.90 8.12 4.84
C ALA A 54 -3.94 7.60 3.39
N PHE A 55 -3.73 6.29 3.21
CA PHE A 55 -3.89 5.62 1.91
C PHE A 55 -5.31 5.79 1.36
N GLY A 56 -6.33 5.54 2.18
CA GLY A 56 -7.73 5.70 1.79
C GLY A 56 -8.10 7.11 1.39
N ILE A 57 -7.63 8.10 2.16
CA ILE A 57 -7.84 9.52 1.85
C ILE A 57 -7.17 9.87 0.52
N CYS A 58 -5.92 9.45 0.30
CA CYS A 58 -5.23 9.66 -0.97
C CYS A 58 -5.97 8.98 -2.14
N GLY A 59 -6.53 7.79 -1.95
CA GLY A 59 -7.32 7.09 -2.96
C GLY A 59 -8.62 7.83 -3.31
N MET A 60 -9.37 8.30 -2.31
CA MET A 60 -10.59 9.08 -2.51
C MET A 60 -10.30 10.39 -3.25
N VAL A 61 -9.28 11.12 -2.78
CA VAL A 61 -8.82 12.37 -3.39
C VAL A 61 -8.32 12.13 -4.83
N GLY A 62 -7.53 11.07 -5.06
CA GLY A 62 -7.07 10.68 -6.39
C GLY A 62 -8.20 10.35 -7.37
N SER A 63 -9.29 9.72 -6.89
CA SER A 63 -10.46 9.44 -7.71
C SER A 63 -11.20 10.72 -8.10
N THR A 64 -11.37 11.67 -7.17
CA THR A 64 -12.00 12.98 -7.48
C THR A 64 -11.20 13.80 -8.49
N TYR A 65 -9.87 13.65 -8.51
CA TYR A 65 -9.00 14.30 -9.50
C TYR A 65 -8.91 13.58 -10.86
N GLY A 66 -9.66 12.49 -11.05
CA GLY A 66 -9.77 11.84 -12.37
C GLY A 66 -8.64 10.88 -12.70
N MET A 67 -8.09 10.19 -11.71
CA MET A 67 -7.25 9.00 -11.93
C MET A 67 -7.94 8.02 -12.90
N GLY A 68 -7.34 7.80 -14.08
CA GLY A 68 -7.88 6.88 -15.10
C GLY A 68 -8.64 7.55 -16.26
N LYS A 69 -8.76 8.89 -16.32
CA LYS A 69 -9.26 9.57 -17.52
C LYS A 69 -8.16 9.74 -18.58
N HIS A 70 -8.56 9.64 -19.86
CA HIS A 70 -7.67 9.75 -21.00
C HIS A 70 -6.89 11.08 -20.96
N LEU A 71 -5.60 11.06 -21.33
CA LEU A 71 -4.68 12.21 -21.30
C LEU A 71 -5.26 13.48 -21.96
N ALA A 72 -6.15 13.32 -22.94
CA ALA A 72 -6.88 14.40 -23.60
C ALA A 72 -7.77 15.24 -22.67
N TYR A 73 -8.24 14.70 -21.54
CA TYR A 73 -9.05 15.45 -20.56
C TYR A 73 -8.21 16.46 -19.74
N PHE A 74 -6.89 16.32 -19.75
CA PHE A 74 -5.95 17.22 -19.07
C PHE A 74 -5.40 18.31 -19.98
N ALA A 75 -5.85 18.39 -21.24
CA ALA A 75 -5.51 19.48 -22.15
C ALA A 75 -6.03 20.81 -21.57
N GLY A 76 -5.14 21.57 -20.93
CA GLY A 76 -5.43 22.86 -20.28
C GLY A 76 -5.41 22.89 -18.75
N ARG A 77 -5.22 21.75 -18.06
CA ARG A 77 -5.15 21.67 -16.57
C ARG A 77 -4.01 20.78 -16.07
N SER A 78 -2.78 21.21 -16.35
CA SER A 78 -1.54 20.53 -15.94
C SER A 78 -1.39 20.35 -14.41
N TYR A 79 -1.89 21.30 -13.60
CA TYR A 79 -1.80 21.23 -12.13
C TYR A 79 -2.62 20.09 -11.50
N LEU A 80 -3.76 19.73 -12.11
CA LEU A 80 -4.63 18.65 -11.64
C LEU A 80 -4.00 17.28 -11.89
N PHE A 81 -3.37 17.10 -13.05
CA PHE A 81 -2.64 15.89 -13.38
C PHE A 81 -1.47 15.66 -12.41
N SER A 82 -0.71 16.71 -12.13
CA SER A 82 0.43 16.70 -11.21
C SER A 82 0.02 16.26 -9.80
N ARG A 83 -1.06 16.85 -9.26
CA ARG A 83 -1.61 16.48 -7.94
C ARG A 83 -2.17 15.07 -7.89
N ALA A 84 -2.85 14.62 -8.95
CA ALA A 84 -3.37 13.26 -9.01
C ALA A 84 -2.23 12.24 -8.94
N MET A 85 -1.20 12.38 -9.81
CA MET A 85 -0.01 11.53 -9.82
C MET A 85 0.71 11.51 -8.46
N LEU A 86 0.87 12.69 -7.83
CA LEU A 86 1.48 12.78 -6.51
C LEU A 86 0.65 12.04 -5.45
N CYS A 87 -0.68 12.17 -5.48
CA CYS A 87 -1.58 11.48 -4.55
C CYS A 87 -1.51 9.95 -4.71
N PHE A 88 -1.41 9.46 -5.95
CA PHE A 88 -1.22 8.04 -6.23
C PHE A 88 0.14 7.53 -5.76
N TYR A 89 1.19 8.31 -5.98
CA TYR A 89 2.53 8.02 -5.50
C TYR A 89 2.58 7.94 -3.97
N LEU A 90 2.02 8.95 -3.29
CA LEU A 90 1.89 8.94 -1.82
C LEU A 90 1.06 7.74 -1.35
N GLY A 91 -0.04 7.43 -2.06
CA GLY A 91 -0.86 6.27 -1.79
C GLY A 91 -0.05 4.97 -1.83
N GLN A 92 0.76 4.75 -2.86
CA GLN A 92 1.59 3.55 -2.92
C GLN A 92 2.61 3.45 -1.79
N ILE A 93 3.18 4.57 -1.36
CA ILE A 93 4.07 4.61 -0.19
C ILE A 93 3.32 4.16 1.07
N PHE A 94 2.16 4.77 1.34
CA PHE A 94 1.35 4.41 2.51
C PHE A 94 0.85 2.96 2.46
N TYR A 95 0.54 2.44 1.27
CA TYR A 95 0.15 1.05 1.08
C TYR A 95 1.28 0.09 1.49
N VAL A 96 2.50 0.29 0.99
CA VAL A 96 3.65 -0.57 1.33
C VAL A 96 3.93 -0.50 2.83
N VAL A 97 3.96 0.69 3.42
CA VAL A 97 4.20 0.87 4.86
C VAL A 97 3.13 0.13 5.67
N THR A 98 1.86 0.28 5.31
CA THR A 98 0.73 -0.42 5.97
C THR A 98 0.90 -1.93 5.85
N ALA A 99 1.27 -2.44 4.67
CA ALA A 99 1.47 -3.87 4.45
C ALA A 99 2.61 -4.43 5.31
N VAL A 100 3.74 -3.73 5.41
CA VAL A 100 4.87 -4.15 6.25
C VAL A 100 4.49 -4.16 7.73
N LEU A 101 3.84 -3.10 8.22
CA LEU A 101 3.41 -3.02 9.62
C LEU A 101 2.36 -4.09 9.96
N ALA A 102 1.42 -4.37 9.04
CA ALA A 102 0.43 -5.43 9.22
C ALA A 102 1.10 -6.81 9.31
N ARG A 103 2.08 -7.10 8.45
CA ARG A 103 2.86 -8.36 8.48
C ARG A 103 3.62 -8.51 9.80
N LEU A 104 4.24 -7.42 10.29
CA LEU A 104 4.96 -7.42 11.56
C LEU A 104 4.03 -7.75 12.74
N SER A 105 2.83 -7.15 12.81
CA SER A 105 1.88 -7.45 13.89
C SER A 105 1.37 -8.90 13.86
N ILE A 106 1.14 -9.45 12.66
CA ILE A 106 0.76 -10.87 12.49
C ILE A 106 1.87 -11.78 13.02
N VAL A 107 3.12 -11.54 12.64
CA VAL A 107 4.27 -12.37 13.08
C VAL A 107 4.45 -12.30 14.59
N MET A 108 4.38 -11.11 15.18
CA MET A 108 4.44 -10.93 16.64
C MET A 108 3.33 -11.71 17.35
N THR A 109 2.12 -11.69 16.80
CA THR A 109 0.98 -12.42 17.37
C THR A 109 1.14 -13.94 17.21
N LEU A 110 1.62 -14.44 16.07
CA LEU A 110 1.88 -15.86 15.87
C LEU A 110 3.02 -16.36 16.79
N LEU A 111 4.11 -15.61 16.91
CA LEU A 111 5.24 -15.95 17.80
C LEU A 111 4.80 -16.14 19.26
N ARG A 112 3.74 -15.44 19.68
CA ARG A 112 3.17 -15.62 21.03
C ARG A 112 2.30 -16.87 21.15
N LEU A 113 1.77 -17.38 20.05
CA LEU A 113 0.83 -18.50 20.00
C LEU A 113 1.53 -19.86 19.81
N PHE A 114 2.63 -19.89 19.05
CA PHE A 114 3.40 -21.10 18.82
C PHE A 114 4.45 -21.31 19.93
N VAL A 115 4.43 -22.49 20.54
CA VAL A 115 5.42 -22.93 21.54
C VAL A 115 6.65 -23.57 20.87
N GLU A 116 6.48 -24.13 19.67
CA GLU A 116 7.52 -24.84 18.92
C GLU A 116 8.41 -23.86 18.12
N PRO A 117 9.74 -23.81 18.36
CA PRO A 117 10.64 -22.82 17.76
C PRO A 117 10.88 -23.02 16.26
N LEU A 118 10.74 -24.26 15.75
CA LEU A 118 10.97 -24.57 14.33
C LEU A 118 9.89 -23.93 13.44
N HIS A 119 8.62 -24.03 13.81
CA HIS A 119 7.53 -23.41 13.06
C HIS A 119 7.60 -21.88 13.10
N ALA A 120 8.07 -21.30 14.22
CA ALA A 120 8.30 -19.87 14.33
C ALA A 120 9.38 -19.36 13.37
N TRP A 121 10.46 -20.12 13.18
CA TRP A 121 11.56 -19.73 12.28
C TRP A 121 11.15 -19.76 10.80
N ILE A 122 10.37 -20.77 10.39
CA ILE A 122 9.82 -20.88 9.03
C ILE A 122 8.90 -19.68 8.74
N LEU A 123 8.00 -19.36 9.67
CA LEU A 123 7.08 -18.22 9.54
C LEU A 123 7.83 -16.88 9.43
N TYR A 124 8.90 -16.72 10.23
CA TYR A 124 9.74 -15.54 10.17
C TYR A 124 10.42 -15.41 8.79
N GLY A 125 10.94 -16.52 8.25
CA GLY A 125 11.56 -16.56 6.92
C GLY A 125 10.59 -16.14 5.81
N ILE A 126 9.39 -16.73 5.77
CA ILE A 126 8.36 -16.41 4.78
C ILE A 126 7.93 -14.94 4.86
N THR A 127 7.78 -14.43 6.08
CA THR A 127 7.34 -13.04 6.27
C THR A 127 8.45 -12.05 5.94
N ALA A 128 9.70 -12.34 6.32
CA ALA A 128 10.86 -11.53 5.99
C ALA A 128 11.04 -11.45 4.47
N LEU A 129 10.93 -12.57 3.76
CA LEU A 129 11.02 -12.62 2.30
C LEU A 129 9.93 -11.77 1.64
N SER A 130 8.70 -11.84 2.15
CA SER A 130 7.57 -11.02 1.68
C SER A 130 7.79 -9.52 1.91
N ILE A 131 8.38 -9.14 3.06
CA ILE A 131 8.72 -7.74 3.39
C ILE A 131 9.82 -7.22 2.48
N ILE A 132 10.91 -7.99 2.29
CA ILE A 132 12.02 -7.64 1.42
C ILE A 132 11.52 -7.41 -0.02
N ALA A 133 10.71 -8.34 -0.51
CA ALA A 133 10.16 -8.26 -1.84
C ALA A 133 9.23 -7.04 -2.00
N GLY A 134 8.46 -6.68 -0.97
CA GLY A 134 7.64 -5.45 -0.96
C GLY A 134 8.47 -4.17 -0.93
N PHE A 135 9.59 -4.18 -0.20
CA PHE A 135 10.57 -3.08 -0.18
C PHE A 135 11.25 -2.88 -1.54
N LEU A 136 11.59 -3.97 -2.24
CA LEU A 136 12.10 -3.89 -3.60
C LEU A 136 11.08 -3.23 -4.53
N PHE A 137 9.81 -3.65 -4.46
CA PHE A 137 8.75 -3.05 -5.26
C PHE A 137 8.56 -1.55 -4.98
N PHE A 138 8.69 -1.15 -3.71
CA PHE A 138 8.69 0.25 -3.30
C PHE A 138 9.83 1.05 -3.92
N PHE A 139 11.07 0.58 -3.81
CA PHE A 139 12.22 1.24 -4.42
C PHE A 139 12.06 1.35 -5.94
N PHE A 140 11.58 0.32 -6.62
CA PHE A 140 11.29 0.38 -8.05
C PHE A 140 10.20 1.41 -8.40
N THR A 141 9.16 1.53 -7.57
CA THR A 141 8.12 2.55 -7.75
C THR A 141 8.67 3.97 -7.57
N ILE A 142 9.60 4.17 -6.64
CA ILE A 142 10.30 5.45 -6.42
C ILE A 142 11.19 5.80 -7.61
N PHE A 143 11.95 4.84 -8.12
CA PHE A 143 12.92 5.03 -9.19
C PHE A 143 12.33 4.82 -10.60
N LEU A 144 11.00 4.78 -10.73
CA LEU A 144 10.34 4.51 -12.00
C LEU A 144 10.61 5.61 -13.05
N CYS A 145 10.93 6.83 -12.64
CA CYS A 145 11.41 7.89 -13.54
C CYS A 145 12.61 8.62 -12.93
N GLN A 146 13.58 8.96 -13.78
CA GLN A 146 14.66 9.87 -13.43
C GLN A 146 14.48 11.19 -14.19
N PRO A 147 14.29 12.33 -13.50
CA PRO A 147 14.08 12.50 -12.04
C PRO A 147 12.65 12.15 -11.60
N VAL A 148 12.44 11.84 -10.30
CA VAL A 148 11.09 11.53 -9.74
C VAL A 148 10.09 12.66 -9.99
N GLN A 149 10.61 13.89 -10.09
CA GLN A 149 9.84 15.10 -10.37
C GLN A 149 9.25 15.12 -11.78
N TYR A 150 9.78 14.31 -12.70
CA TYR A 150 9.23 14.13 -14.04
C TYR A 150 7.88 13.38 -14.02
N LEU A 151 7.63 12.54 -13.01
CA LEU A 151 6.38 11.80 -12.87
C LEU A 151 5.18 12.76 -12.72
N TRP A 152 5.34 13.82 -11.93
CA TRP A 152 4.31 14.84 -11.70
C TRP A 152 4.45 16.08 -12.60
N GLY A 153 5.62 16.29 -13.20
CA GLY A 153 6.00 17.49 -13.96
C GLY A 153 6.24 17.24 -15.44
N ARG A 154 5.61 16.21 -16.02
CA ARG A 154 5.81 15.73 -17.40
C ARG A 154 5.68 16.79 -18.50
N MET A 155 5.01 17.90 -18.19
CA MET A 155 4.77 19.04 -19.10
C MET A 155 5.85 20.15 -19.02
N THR A 156 6.76 20.12 -18.04
CA THR A 156 7.66 21.25 -17.73
C THR A 156 9.14 20.86 -17.71
N MET A 157 9.47 19.57 -17.59
CA MET A 157 10.84 19.08 -17.49
C MET A 157 11.05 17.94 -18.49
N GLU A 158 12.26 17.76 -19.00
CA GLU A 158 12.64 16.55 -19.75
C GLU A 158 13.16 15.48 -18.79
N GLY A 159 12.75 14.23 -18.99
CA GLY A 159 13.13 13.09 -18.17
C GLY A 159 12.80 11.77 -18.85
N LYS A 160 13.46 10.69 -18.42
CA LYS A 160 13.17 9.33 -18.91
C LYS A 160 12.47 8.54 -17.80
N CYS A 161 11.34 7.95 -18.15
CA CYS A 161 10.69 6.93 -17.34
C CYS A 161 11.13 5.55 -17.81
N LEU A 162 11.28 4.63 -16.85
CA LEU A 162 11.49 3.22 -17.11
C LEU A 162 10.25 2.61 -17.80
N ASP A 163 10.49 1.62 -18.64
CA ASP A 163 9.44 0.97 -19.43
C ASP A 163 8.45 0.20 -18.53
N ILE A 164 7.16 0.30 -18.82
CA ILE A 164 6.07 -0.35 -18.05
C ILE A 164 6.23 -1.88 -18.06
N ASN A 165 6.83 -2.43 -19.12
CA ASN A 165 7.11 -3.86 -19.24
C ASN A 165 8.09 -4.36 -18.17
N LEU A 166 9.05 -3.52 -17.77
CA LEU A 166 10.05 -3.86 -16.76
C LEU A 166 9.41 -3.86 -15.36
N LEU A 167 8.50 -2.91 -15.10
CA LEU A 167 7.67 -2.89 -13.89
C LEU A 167 6.79 -4.14 -13.81
N LEU A 168 6.11 -4.51 -14.90
CA LEU A 168 5.30 -5.71 -14.96
C LEU A 168 6.13 -6.97 -14.71
N GLY A 169 7.32 -7.08 -15.31
CA GLY A 169 8.23 -8.21 -15.07
C GLY A 169 8.58 -8.38 -13.59
N ILE A 170 8.83 -7.28 -12.87
CA ILE A 170 9.13 -7.32 -11.44
C ILE A 170 7.89 -7.71 -10.61
N VAL A 171 6.70 -7.22 -10.96
CA VAL A 171 5.44 -7.62 -10.30
C VAL A 171 5.16 -9.12 -10.49
N TYR A 172 5.42 -9.64 -11.68
CA TYR A 172 5.30 -11.08 -11.95
C TYR A 172 6.30 -11.88 -11.12
N MET A 173 7.56 -11.46 -11.07
CA MET A 173 8.58 -12.12 -10.24
C MET A 173 8.20 -12.08 -8.75
N TYR A 174 7.70 -10.93 -8.27
CA TYR A 174 7.19 -10.80 -6.90
C TYR A 174 6.04 -11.77 -6.62
N SER A 175 5.07 -11.85 -7.53
CA SER A 175 3.91 -12.75 -7.40
C SER A 175 4.35 -14.21 -7.35
N VAL A 176 5.32 -14.61 -8.17
CA VAL A 176 5.90 -15.96 -8.18
C VAL A 176 6.57 -16.27 -6.84
N VAL A 177 7.40 -15.36 -6.32
CA VAL A 177 8.04 -15.53 -5.00
C VAL A 177 6.98 -15.69 -3.91
N THR A 178 5.91 -14.90 -3.96
CA THR A 178 4.84 -14.96 -2.95
C THR A 178 4.04 -16.27 -3.01
N VAL A 179 3.77 -16.79 -4.22
CA VAL A 179 3.11 -18.09 -4.41
C VAL A 179 3.98 -19.24 -3.93
N LEU A 180 5.28 -19.20 -4.21
CA LEU A 180 6.25 -20.19 -3.74
C LEU A 180 6.35 -20.25 -2.21
N ASN A 181 6.04 -19.15 -1.52
CA ASN A 181 6.02 -19.12 -0.06
C ASN A 181 4.74 -19.74 0.55
N LEU A 182 3.72 -20.03 -0.26
CA LEU A 182 2.41 -20.52 0.22
C LEU A 182 2.23 -22.04 0.06
N ASN A 183 3.13 -22.72 -0.66
CA ASN A 183 3.10 -24.16 -0.94
C ASN A 183 4.27 -24.84 -0.21
#